data_AF-A0A1F2SYC2-F1
#
_entry.id   AF-A0A1F2SYC2-F1
#
_cell.length_a   1.000
_cell.length_b   1.000
_cell.length_c   1.000
_cell.angle_alpha   90.00
_cell.angle_beta   90.00
_cell.angle_gamma   90.00
#
_symmetry.space_group_name_H-M   'P 1'
#
loop_
_entity.id
_entity.type
_entity.pdbx_description
1 polymer ?
#
loop_
_entity_poly.entity_id
_entity_poly.type
_entity_poly.pdbx_seq_one_letter_code
_entity_poly.pdbx_strand_id
1 'polypeptide(L)'
;MLAYASQGLASEEEGGSGRQAREYLTRCNTALADLGTFLTGLVSRFSLEPAAPYDAFIAVMDRDARDAQAAVQLVLAQKSIGSQLVDNLNASIHLRALLTDLFLFDDILKSHARA
;
A
#
# COMPACT_ATOMS: atom_id res chain seq x y z
N MET A 1 -3.15 -11.43 -0.89
CA MET A 1 -2.72 -11.20 0.50
C MET A 1 -3.79 -11.63 1.51
N LEU A 2 -5.02 -11.11 1.47
CA LEU A 2 -6.08 -11.50 2.42
C LEU A 2 -6.37 -13.01 2.44
N ALA A 3 -6.47 -13.64 1.26
CA ALA A 3 -6.67 -15.09 1.17
C ALA A 3 -5.49 -15.91 1.68
N TYR A 4 -4.27 -15.35 1.75
CA TYR A 4 -3.10 -16.01 2.34
C TYR A 4 -3.08 -15.86 3.86
N ALA A 5 -3.41 -14.66 4.36
CA ALA A 5 -3.53 -14.37 5.79
C ALA A 5 -4.52 -15.32 6.50
N SER A 6 -5.60 -15.71 5.80
CA SER A 6 -6.63 -16.61 6.34
C SER A 6 -6.30 -18.11 6.30
N GLN A 7 -5.14 -18.53 5.76
CA GLN A 7 -4.83 -19.97 5.58
C GLN A 7 -4.20 -20.65 6.81
N GLY A 8 -3.75 -19.89 7.81
CA GLY A 8 -3.12 -20.47 9.01
C GLY A 8 -1.77 -21.17 8.77
N LEU A 9 -1.11 -20.92 7.64
CA LEU A 9 0.16 -21.56 7.27
C LEU A 9 1.32 -21.00 8.10
N ALA A 10 2.20 -21.89 8.58
CA ALA A 10 3.38 -21.50 9.34
C ALA A 10 4.49 -20.96 8.42
N SER A 11 4.51 -21.39 7.16
CA SER A 11 5.46 -20.94 6.14
C SER A 11 4.83 -20.82 4.75
N GLU A 12 5.45 -19.97 3.94
CA GLU A 12 5.12 -19.78 2.52
C GLU A 12 5.45 -20.98 1.63
N GLU A 13 6.17 -21.97 2.16
CA GLU A 13 6.48 -23.24 1.49
C GLU A 13 5.37 -24.29 1.68
N GLU A 14 4.55 -24.16 2.73
CA GLU A 14 3.53 -25.15 3.11
C GLU A 14 2.23 -25.03 2.30
N GLY A 15 2.10 -24.00 1.46
CA GLY A 15 0.97 -23.81 0.55
C GLY A 15 1.40 -23.32 -0.82
N GLY A 16 0.77 -23.80 -1.89
CA GLY A 16 1.06 -23.38 -3.27
C GLY A 16 0.91 -21.88 -3.55
N SER A 17 0.33 -21.12 -2.62
CA SER A 17 0.13 -19.66 -2.67
C SER A 17 1.22 -18.84 -1.97
N GLY A 18 2.13 -19.44 -1.20
CA GLY A 18 3.08 -18.68 -0.38
C GLY A 18 4.20 -18.00 -1.16
N ARG A 19 4.73 -18.61 -2.25
CA ARG A 19 5.62 -17.90 -3.20
C ARG A 19 4.98 -16.62 -3.74
N GLN A 20 3.66 -16.59 -3.88
CA GLN A 20 2.95 -15.38 -4.32
C GLN A 20 2.94 -14.31 -3.22
N ALA A 21 2.91 -14.67 -1.93
CA ALA A 21 2.87 -13.70 -0.83
C ALA A 21 4.13 -12.81 -0.81
N ARG A 22 5.33 -13.41 -0.86
CA ARG A 22 6.60 -12.66 -0.95
C ARG A 22 6.69 -11.84 -2.22
N GLU A 23 6.23 -12.37 -3.36
CA GLU A 23 6.19 -11.63 -4.62
C GLU A 23 5.26 -10.40 -4.52
N TYR A 24 4.05 -10.56 -3.99
CA TYR A 24 3.12 -9.45 -3.76
C TYR A 24 3.69 -8.41 -2.81
N LEU A 25 4.32 -8.81 -1.71
CA LEU A 25 4.97 -7.91 -0.77
C LEU A 25 6.14 -7.15 -1.42
N THR A 26 6.92 -7.81 -2.28
CA THR A 26 8.01 -7.18 -3.02
C THR A 26 7.47 -6.11 -3.97
N ARG A 27 6.42 -6.42 -4.73
CA ARG A 27 5.76 -5.45 -5.62
C ARG A 27 5.14 -4.29 -4.84
N CYS A 28 4.53 -4.58 -3.69
CA CYS A 28 4.00 -3.57 -2.78
C CYS A 28 5.12 -2.63 -2.29
N ASN A 29 6.24 -3.18 -1.83
CA ASN A 29 7.40 -2.39 -1.41
C ASN A 29 7.89 -1.46 -2.53
N THR A 30 7.97 -1.93 -3.77
CA THR A 30 8.35 -1.10 -4.91
C THR A 30 7.33 0.01 -5.17
N ALA A 31 6.03 -0.32 -5.17
CA ALA A 31 4.97 0.66 -5.43
C ALA A 31 4.91 1.77 -4.35
N LEU A 32 5.19 1.43 -3.09
CA LEU A 32 5.20 2.40 -1.99
C LEU A 32 6.36 3.40 -2.08
N ALA A 33 7.49 3.02 -2.69
CA ALA A 33 8.67 3.88 -2.78
C ALA A 33 8.42 5.18 -3.56
N ASP A 34 7.62 5.10 -4.62
CA ASP A 34 7.41 6.19 -5.58
C ASP A 34 5.97 6.76 -5.53
N LEU A 35 5.19 6.38 -4.52
CA LEU A 35 3.76 6.69 -4.48
C LEU A 35 3.50 8.20 -4.42
N GLY A 36 4.20 8.95 -3.57
CA GLY A 36 4.04 10.41 -3.47
C GLY A 36 4.28 11.11 -4.81
N THR A 37 5.40 10.79 -5.48
CA THR A 37 5.76 11.31 -6.81
C THR A 37 4.70 10.98 -7.85
N PHE A 38 4.18 9.75 -7.84
CA PHE A 38 3.12 9.33 -8.75
C PHE A 38 1.84 10.16 -8.56
N LEU A 39 1.40 10.37 -7.32
CA LEU A 39 0.19 11.14 -7.01
C LEU A 39 0.34 12.62 -7.39
N THR A 40 1.50 13.23 -7.14
CA THR A 40 1.80 14.61 -7.60
C THR A 40 1.72 14.71 -9.13
N GLY A 41 2.23 13.70 -9.84
CA GLY A 41 2.13 13.62 -11.30
C GLY A 41 0.67 13.54 -11.79
N LEU A 42 -0.21 12.83 -11.08
CA LEU A 42 -1.64 12.77 -11.40
C LEU A 42 -2.32 14.12 -11.25
N VAL A 43 -2.10 14.82 -10.12
CA VAL A 43 -2.67 16.16 -9.87
C VAL A 43 -2.28 17.12 -10.99
N SER A 44 -0.99 17.12 -11.35
CA SER A 44 -0.45 17.94 -12.43
C SER A 44 -1.07 17.60 -13.79
N ARG A 45 -1.23 16.30 -14.10
CA ARG A 45 -1.79 15.83 -15.36
C ARG A 45 -3.26 16.20 -15.54
N PHE A 46 -4.04 16.20 -14.46
CA PHE A 46 -5.45 16.54 -14.48
C PHE A 46 -5.72 18.02 -14.21
N SER A 47 -4.68 18.85 -14.01
CA SER A 47 -4.78 20.28 -13.69
C SER A 47 -5.78 20.56 -12.56
N LEU A 48 -5.72 19.75 -11.49
CA LEU A 48 -6.67 19.86 -10.39
C LEU A 48 -6.41 21.11 -9.56
N GLU A 49 -7.44 21.93 -9.39
CA GLU A 49 -7.37 23.18 -8.65
C GLU A 49 -8.47 23.27 -7.57
N PRO A 50 -8.21 23.93 -6.44
CA PRO A 50 -6.93 24.52 -6.04
C PRO A 50 -5.87 23.45 -5.73
N ALA A 51 -4.62 23.63 -6.13
CA ALA A 51 -3.56 22.63 -5.95
C ALA A 51 -3.17 22.36 -4.48
N ALA A 52 -3.20 23.39 -3.62
CA ALA A 52 -2.63 23.30 -2.26
C ALA A 52 -3.24 22.21 -1.35
N PRO A 53 -4.56 21.95 -1.34
CA PRO A 53 -5.14 20.82 -0.61
C PRO A 53 -4.65 19.46 -1.10
N TYR A 54 -4.42 19.29 -2.41
CA TYR A 54 -3.89 18.05 -2.96
C TYR A 54 -2.45 17.83 -2.51
N ASP A 55 -1.61 18.87 -2.57
CA ASP A 55 -0.22 18.79 -2.11
C ASP A 55 -0.14 18.42 -0.63
N ALA A 56 -0.98 19.05 0.21
CA ALA A 56 -1.04 18.76 1.64
C ALA A 56 -1.46 17.31 1.92
N PHE A 57 -2.47 16.80 1.21
CA PHE A 57 -2.95 15.43 1.40
C PHE A 57 -1.98 14.39 0.82
N ILE A 58 -1.31 14.68 -0.30
CA ILE A 58 -0.23 13.84 -0.85
C ILE A 58 0.92 13.72 0.15
N ALA A 59 1.27 14.79 0.87
CA ALA A 59 2.31 14.73 1.89
C ALA A 59 1.92 13.79 3.07
N VAL A 60 0.63 13.70 3.42
CA VAL A 60 0.13 12.74 4.41
C VAL A 60 0.27 11.31 3.88
N MET A 61 -0.22 11.06 2.66
CA MET A 61 -0.13 9.74 2.03
C MET A 61 1.33 9.29 1.82
N ASP A 62 2.23 10.18 1.45
CA ASP A 62 3.66 9.86 1.28
C ASP A 62 4.31 9.44 2.60
N ARG A 63 3.98 10.14 3.71
CA ARG A 63 4.44 9.75 5.03
C ARG A 63 3.93 8.36 5.42
N ASP A 64 2.63 8.12 5.26
CA ASP A 64 2.05 6.82 5.60
C ASP A 64 2.54 5.70 4.66
N ALA A 65 2.86 6.02 3.40
CA ALA A 65 3.53 5.11 2.47
C ALA A 65 4.91 4.69 2.95
N ARG A 66 5.73 5.64 3.42
CA ARG A 66 7.06 5.33 3.99
C ARG A 66 6.94 4.51 5.28
N ASP A 67 6.01 4.85 6.16
CA ASP A 67 5.76 4.11 7.40
C ASP A 67 5.29 2.67 7.09
N ALA A 68 4.36 2.49 6.14
CA ALA A 68 3.89 1.18 5.69
C ALA A 68 5.00 0.38 4.98
N GLN A 69 5.83 1.04 4.15
CA GLN A 69 6.93 0.41 3.44
C GLN A 69 7.96 -0.18 4.40
N ALA A 70 8.28 0.52 5.49
CA ALA A 70 9.18 0.00 6.52
C ALA A 70 8.63 -1.30 7.15
N ALA A 71 7.32 -1.36 7.42
CA ALA A 71 6.67 -2.58 7.92
C ALA A 71 6.73 -3.72 6.88
N VAL A 72 6.49 -3.44 5.60
CA VAL A 72 6.61 -4.42 4.51
C VAL A 72 8.04 -4.95 4.40
N GLN A 73 9.05 -4.07 4.46
CA GLN A 73 10.46 -4.47 4.40
C GLN A 73 10.86 -5.35 5.58
N LEU A 74 10.35 -5.05 6.78
CA LEU A 74 10.57 -5.89 7.96
C LEU A 74 9.99 -7.30 7.75
N VAL A 75 8.79 -7.42 7.17
CA VAL A 75 8.20 -8.73 6.82
C VAL A 75 9.02 -9.45 5.75
N LEU A 76 9.46 -8.74 4.71
CA LEU A 76 10.29 -9.30 3.64
C LEU A 76 11.66 -9.80 4.14
N ALA A 77 12.22 -9.18 5.18
CA ALA A 77 13.48 -9.59 5.78
C ALA A 77 13.41 -10.96 6.50
N GLN A 78 12.21 -11.49 6.75
CA GLN A 78 12.05 -12.79 7.41
C GLN A 78 12.39 -13.94 6.47
N LYS A 79 13.05 -14.98 7.01
CA LYS A 79 13.42 -16.19 6.26
C LYS A 79 12.21 -16.92 5.71
N SER A 80 11.13 -16.98 6.49
CA SER A 80 9.82 -17.50 6.08
C SER A 80 8.73 -16.50 6.47
N ILE A 81 7.69 -16.41 5.64
CA ILE A 81 6.56 -15.50 5.85
C ILE A 81 5.31 -16.34 6.10
N GLY A 82 4.96 -16.54 7.37
CA GLY A 82 3.72 -17.23 7.77
C GLY A 82 2.48 -16.36 7.56
N SER A 83 1.30 -16.99 7.52
CA SER A 83 0.02 -16.28 7.30
C SER A 83 -0.27 -15.27 8.41
N GLN A 84 0.03 -15.60 9.67
CA GLN A 84 -0.16 -14.70 10.82
C GLN A 84 0.68 -13.44 10.71
N LEU A 85 1.90 -13.53 10.16
CA LEU A 85 2.75 -12.36 9.96
C LEU A 85 2.15 -11.41 8.92
N VAL A 86 1.58 -11.98 7.85
CA VAL A 86 0.84 -11.21 6.84
C VAL A 86 -0.43 -10.60 7.42
N ASP A 87 -1.14 -11.31 8.29
CA ASP A 87 -2.32 -10.80 8.98
C ASP A 87 -1.98 -9.60 9.88
N ASN A 88 -0.93 -9.72 10.69
CA ASN A 88 -0.43 -8.63 11.53
C ASN A 88 -0.02 -7.41 10.70
N LEU A 89 0.61 -7.62 9.54
CA LEU A 89 0.93 -6.53 8.61
C LEU A 89 -0.34 -5.85 8.09
N ASN A 90 -1.37 -6.62 7.69
CA ASN A 90 -2.65 -6.07 7.25
C ASN A 90 -3.39 -5.31 8.37
N ALA A 91 -3.14 -5.66 9.63
CA ALA A 91 -3.66 -4.96 10.80
C ALA A 91 -2.87 -3.70 11.17
N SER A 92 -1.71 -3.45 10.53
CA SER A 92 -0.90 -2.26 10.77
C SER A 92 -1.69 -0.98 10.48
N ILE A 93 -1.68 -0.05 11.45
CA ILE A 93 -2.39 1.23 11.34
C ILE A 93 -1.89 2.02 10.13
N HIS A 94 -0.58 2.06 9.88
CA HIS A 94 0.00 2.81 8.74
C HIS A 94 -0.47 2.25 7.40
N LEU A 95 -0.51 0.93 7.25
CA LEU A 95 -0.98 0.30 6.02
C LEU A 95 -2.48 0.56 5.81
N ARG A 96 -3.28 0.49 6.88
CA ARG A 96 -4.73 0.76 6.79
C ARG A 96 -5.04 2.23 6.51
N ALA A 97 -4.31 3.15 7.13
CA ALA A 97 -4.45 4.59 6.91
C ALA A 97 -4.21 4.90 5.42
N LEU A 98 -3.04 4.49 4.91
CA LEU A 98 -2.68 4.69 3.51
C LEU A 98 -3.72 4.13 2.54
N LEU A 99 -4.16 2.88 2.75
CA LEU A 99 -5.14 2.26 1.85
C LEU A 99 -6.48 3.00 1.87
N THR A 100 -6.89 3.51 3.03
CA THR A 100 -8.14 4.28 3.16
C THR A 100 -8.01 5.65 2.49
N ASP A 101 -6.87 6.32 2.66
CA ASP A 101 -6.59 7.61 2.04
C ASP A 101 -6.51 7.52 0.51
N LEU A 102 -5.95 6.41 -0.02
CA LEU A 102 -5.96 6.13 -1.45
C LEU A 102 -7.37 5.99 -2.02
N PHE A 103 -8.31 5.37 -1.29
CA PHE A 103 -9.71 5.30 -1.72
C PHE A 103 -10.37 6.68 -1.75
N LEU A 104 -10.13 7.50 -0.71
CA LEU A 104 -10.63 8.88 -0.69
C LEU A 104 -10.09 9.69 -1.87
N PHE A 105 -8.79 9.59 -2.15
CA PHE A 105 -8.16 10.29 -3.26
C PHE A 105 -8.70 9.83 -4.62
N ASP A 106 -8.84 8.52 -4.83
CA ASP A 106 -9.40 7.94 -6.05
C ASP A 106 -10.85 8.39 -6.31
N ASP A 107 -11.70 8.46 -5.28
CA ASP A 107 -13.07 8.96 -5.40
C ASP A 107 -13.12 10.44 -5.81
N ILE A 108 -12.21 11.27 -5.28
CA ILE A 108 -12.06 12.66 -5.70
C ILE A 108 -11.64 12.74 -7.17
N LEU A 109 -10.64 11.96 -7.59
CA LEU A 109 -10.16 11.94 -8.98
C LEU A 109 -11.27 11.50 -9.96
N LYS A 110 -12.02 10.45 -9.63
CA LYS A 110 -13.14 9.96 -10.44
C LYS A 110 -14.25 10.99 -10.57
N SER A 111 -14.49 11.78 -9.52
CA SER A 111 -15.48 12.85 -9.56
C SER A 111 -15.09 13.94 -10.56
N HIS A 112 -13.81 14.28 -10.65
CA HIS A 112 -13.29 15.23 -11.64
C HIS A 112 -13.29 14.66 -13.06
N ALA A 113 -12.99 13.36 -13.24
CA ALA A 113 -12.99 12.74 -14.56
C ALA A 113 -14.39 12.57 -15.19
N ARG A 114 -15.45 12.71 -14.40
CA ARG A 114 -16.86 12.64 -14.85
C ARG A 114 -17.48 14.01 -15.11
N ALA A 115 -16.81 15.09 -14.71
CA ALA A 115 -17.22 16.48 -14.92
C ALA A 115 -16.74 16.98 -16.28
#